data_AF-A0A2W7BW20-F1
#
_entry.id   AF-A0A2W7BW20-F1
#
_cell.length_a   1.000
_cell.length_b   1.000
_cell.length_c   1.000
_cell.angle_alpha   90.00
_cell.angle_beta   90.00
_cell.angle_gamma   90.00
#
_symmetry.space_group_name_H-M   'P 1'
#
loop_
_entity.id
_entity.type
_entity.pdbx_description
1 polymer ?
#
loop_
_entity_poly.entity_id
_entity_poly.type
_entity_poly.pdbx_seq_one_letter_code
_entity_poly.pdbx_strand_id
1 'polypeptide(L)'
;MGGRSLNQSAPDLKERINQVNQGLEKVAIREKDNRLYVRGRHFPPKPGDSIGGRYEIALGVSATPAGLKVAIAKAKDIDNALLWEKFDWEPFLKGNQKPPETVAEWVNRYETRHWEQTLRNPTKENTYHKNYRLLFNRLPQDEPLTIELLRSTILSETQPGSRSRKGFAIAFRRLADFAGLDPSILKELSKLGKGYTSKSVEPRSLPRDEEIADLWESVKNPAWQWVISILAIYGLRPHEIFRIRTDKIDEDPPILEVEEETKTGWRIVYPSYGKGWDMMTPHIVKYPNIETDGRNNNQLGGTISQEFRELKMPFPPS
;
A
#
# COMPACT_ATOMS: atom_id res chain seq x y z
N MET A 1 -62.80 33.24 14.98
CA MET A 1 -61.98 33.32 16.23
C MET A 1 -61.02 32.16 16.17
N GLY A 2 -59.69 32.28 16.14
CA GLY A 2 -58.81 33.36 16.56
C GLY A 2 -57.68 32.67 17.31
N GLY A 3 -56.48 32.60 16.71
CA GLY A 3 -55.36 31.89 17.33
C GLY A 3 -54.13 31.72 16.44
N ARG A 4 -53.62 32.83 15.88
CA ARG A 4 -52.22 32.89 15.43
C ARG A 4 -51.35 32.71 16.68
N SER A 5 -50.67 31.56 16.80
CA SER A 5 -49.57 31.42 17.76
C SER A 5 -48.40 32.25 17.26
N LEU A 6 -48.29 33.46 17.81
CA LEU A 6 -47.16 34.37 17.63
C LEU A 6 -45.90 33.68 18.19
N ASN A 7 -44.90 33.47 17.32
CA ASN A 7 -43.53 33.16 17.69
C ASN A 7 -43.02 34.22 18.70
N GLN A 8 -43.05 33.90 19.99
CA GLN A 8 -42.41 34.68 21.05
C GLN A 8 -41.09 34.01 21.45
N SER A 9 -40.04 34.20 20.65
CA SER A 9 -38.66 33.81 21.04
C SER A 9 -37.59 34.43 20.14
N ALA A 10 -37.63 35.75 19.92
CA ALA A 10 -36.65 36.46 19.09
C ALA A 10 -36.36 37.97 19.37
N PRO A 11 -36.80 38.61 20.50
CA PRO A 11 -36.32 39.97 20.80
C PRO A 11 -34.88 40.05 21.37
N ASP A 12 -34.37 39.03 22.06
CA ASP A 12 -33.15 39.16 22.89
C ASP A 12 -31.80 39.09 22.13
N LEU A 13 -31.69 38.24 21.11
CA LEU A 13 -30.37 37.95 20.50
C LEU A 13 -29.88 39.09 19.60
N LYS A 14 -30.79 39.67 18.81
CA LYS A 14 -30.45 40.70 17.82
C LYS A 14 -30.05 42.02 18.46
N GLU A 15 -30.72 42.41 19.55
CA GLU A 15 -30.35 43.58 20.35
C GLU A 15 -28.97 43.40 20.99
N ARG A 16 -28.68 42.21 21.53
CA ARG A 16 -27.36 41.89 22.12
C ARG A 16 -26.25 41.89 21.08
N ILE A 17 -26.49 41.38 19.86
CA ILE A 17 -25.54 41.50 18.74
C ILE A 17 -25.27 42.97 18.42
N ASN A 18 -26.31 43.81 18.38
CA ASN A 18 -26.15 45.24 18.10
C ASN A 18 -25.34 45.96 19.20
N GLN A 19 -25.59 45.66 20.48
CA GLN A 19 -24.82 46.21 21.60
C GLN A 19 -23.34 45.81 21.53
N VAL A 20 -23.04 44.52 21.25
CA VAL A 20 -21.66 44.05 21.09
C VAL A 20 -20.97 44.76 19.93
N ASN A 21 -21.66 44.92 18.80
CA ASN A 21 -21.11 45.56 17.61
C ASN A 21 -20.76 47.04 17.83
N GLN A 22 -21.29 47.71 18.84
CA GLN A 22 -20.88 49.09 19.20
C GLN A 22 -19.46 49.14 19.79
N GLY A 23 -18.94 48.01 20.30
CA GLY A 23 -17.60 47.91 20.89
C GLY A 23 -16.57 47.19 20.02
N LEU A 24 -16.87 46.93 18.75
CA LEU A 24 -15.93 46.36 17.77
C LEU A 24 -15.63 47.44 16.72
N GLU A 25 -14.35 47.61 16.36
CA GLU A 25 -13.92 48.73 15.52
C GLU A 25 -13.77 48.35 14.03
N LYS A 26 -13.21 47.18 13.75
CA LYS A 26 -12.86 46.70 12.40
C LYS A 26 -13.88 45.71 11.86
N VAL A 27 -14.59 44.98 12.72
CA VAL A 27 -15.55 43.95 12.35
C VAL A 27 -16.90 44.09 13.05
N ALA A 28 -17.90 43.35 12.55
CA ALA A 28 -19.22 43.23 13.17
C ALA A 28 -19.73 41.79 13.08
N ILE A 29 -20.36 41.32 14.16
CA ILE A 29 -21.06 40.04 14.20
C ILE A 29 -22.37 40.16 13.42
N ARG A 30 -22.69 39.12 12.66
CA ARG A 30 -23.95 38.99 11.92
C ARG A 30 -24.57 37.62 12.13
N GLU A 31 -25.88 37.60 12.18
CA GLU A 31 -26.67 36.38 12.12
C GLU A 31 -27.15 36.15 10.69
N LYS A 32 -26.98 34.91 10.20
CA LYS A 32 -27.53 34.44 8.93
C LYS A 32 -27.86 32.96 9.07
N ASP A 33 -29.05 32.54 8.65
CA ASP A 33 -29.49 31.13 8.63
C ASP A 33 -29.24 30.39 9.95
N ASN A 34 -29.58 31.01 11.08
CA ASN A 34 -29.35 30.49 12.44
C ASN A 34 -27.88 30.23 12.79
N ARG A 35 -26.94 30.90 12.10
CA ARG A 35 -25.49 30.84 12.37
C ARG A 35 -24.91 32.24 12.53
N LEU A 36 -23.83 32.33 13.29
CA LEU A 36 -23.11 33.59 13.51
C LEU A 36 -21.86 33.68 12.65
N TYR A 37 -21.67 34.86 12.08
CA TYR A 37 -20.59 35.25 11.19
C TYR A 37 -19.94 36.52 11.72
N VAL A 38 -18.71 36.78 11.30
CA VAL A 38 -18.05 38.06 11.48
C VAL A 38 -17.79 38.68 10.11
N ARG A 39 -18.13 39.96 9.94
CA ARG A 39 -17.96 40.70 8.70
C ARG A 39 -17.16 41.95 8.95
N GLY A 40 -16.14 42.18 8.13
CA GLY A 40 -15.24 43.33 8.21
C GLY A 40 -15.05 43.99 6.86
N ARG A 41 -14.71 45.28 6.86
CA ARG A 41 -14.46 46.05 5.62
C ARG A 41 -12.96 46.15 5.25
N HIS A 42 -12.07 45.82 6.18
CA HIS A 42 -10.63 46.05 6.07
C HIS A 42 -9.80 44.79 6.36
N PHE A 43 -10.29 43.62 5.96
CA PHE A 43 -9.42 42.45 6.00
C PHE A 43 -8.32 42.60 4.93
N PRO A 44 -7.09 42.11 5.21
CA PRO A 44 -6.07 41.98 4.18
C PRO A 44 -6.58 41.09 3.04
N PRO A 45 -6.04 41.22 1.81
CA PRO A 45 -6.40 40.36 0.70
C PRO A 45 -6.28 38.89 1.11
N LYS A 46 -7.30 38.10 0.79
CA LYS A 46 -7.23 36.66 0.99
C LYS A 46 -6.12 36.10 0.07
N PRO A 47 -5.35 35.06 0.47
CA PRO A 47 -4.35 34.46 -0.40
C PRO A 47 -4.95 34.07 -1.75
N GLY A 48 -4.46 34.67 -2.84
CA GLY A 48 -4.97 34.51 -4.21
C GLY A 48 -5.78 35.69 -4.76
N ASP A 49 -6.25 36.60 -3.90
CA ASP A 49 -6.94 37.81 -4.31
C ASP A 49 -5.97 39.00 -4.39
N SER A 50 -6.11 39.82 -5.43
CA SER A 50 -5.23 40.97 -5.69
C SER A 50 -5.63 42.23 -4.93
N ILE A 51 -6.81 42.29 -4.30
CA ILE A 51 -7.30 43.45 -3.55
C ILE A 51 -7.96 43.00 -2.24
N GLY A 52 -7.67 43.72 -1.16
CA GLY A 52 -8.39 43.59 0.11
C GLY A 52 -9.84 44.02 -0.04
N GLY A 53 -10.71 43.57 0.86
CA GLY A 53 -12.14 43.76 0.65
C GLY A 53 -13.02 43.42 1.83
N ARG A 54 -14.31 43.32 1.53
CA ARG A 54 -15.34 43.05 2.51
C ARG A 54 -15.58 41.55 2.61
N TYR A 55 -14.91 40.92 3.56
CA TYR A 55 -15.04 39.48 3.79
C TYR A 55 -15.98 39.19 4.96
N GLU A 56 -16.59 38.00 4.89
CA GLU A 56 -17.44 37.44 5.92
C GLU A 56 -16.88 36.05 6.27
N ILE A 57 -16.62 35.82 7.55
CA ILE A 57 -16.02 34.58 8.07
C ILE A 57 -17.06 33.90 8.96
N ALA A 58 -17.32 32.62 8.70
CA ALA A 58 -18.19 31.81 9.54
C ALA A 58 -17.50 31.52 10.88
N LEU A 59 -18.17 31.81 12.01
CA LEU A 59 -17.60 31.58 13.35
C LEU A 59 -17.77 30.13 13.85
N GLY A 60 -18.49 29.31 13.08
CA GLY A 60 -18.74 27.90 13.39
C GLY A 60 -19.80 27.64 14.46
N VAL A 61 -20.53 28.66 14.91
CA VAL A 61 -21.50 28.58 16.01
C VAL A 61 -22.91 28.99 15.60
N SER A 62 -23.92 28.39 16.23
CA SER A 62 -25.33 28.70 16.01
C SER A 62 -25.76 30.00 16.69
N ALA A 63 -26.80 30.64 16.17
CA ALA A 63 -27.38 31.87 16.71
C ALA A 63 -28.20 31.61 18.00
N THR A 64 -27.49 31.26 19.06
CA THR A 64 -28.04 31.00 20.40
C THR A 64 -27.31 31.86 21.44
N PRO A 65 -27.85 32.09 22.65
CA PRO A 65 -27.15 32.85 23.70
C PRO A 65 -25.78 32.27 24.06
N ALA A 66 -25.62 30.95 24.06
CA ALA A 66 -24.35 30.27 24.28
C ALA A 66 -23.40 30.47 23.08
N GLY A 67 -23.91 30.31 21.86
CA GLY A 67 -23.16 30.58 20.63
C GLY A 67 -22.70 32.03 20.52
N LEU A 68 -23.51 32.99 20.98
CA LEU A 68 -23.17 34.41 20.98
C LEU A 68 -21.99 34.70 21.92
N LYS A 69 -21.90 34.09 23.10
CA LYS A 69 -20.73 34.24 23.98
C LYS A 69 -19.43 33.84 23.28
N VAL A 70 -19.45 32.71 22.57
CA VAL A 70 -18.30 32.21 21.80
C VAL A 70 -18.02 33.13 20.60
N ALA A 71 -19.06 33.60 19.92
CA ALA A 71 -18.92 34.53 18.80
C ALA A 71 -18.31 35.87 19.22
N ILE A 72 -18.67 36.39 20.40
CA ILE A 72 -18.09 37.62 20.95
C ILE A 72 -16.59 37.48 21.16
N ALA A 73 -16.14 36.38 21.79
CA ALA A 73 -14.72 36.14 22.02
C ALA A 73 -13.94 36.08 20.70
N LYS A 74 -14.41 35.25 19.76
CA LYS A 74 -13.79 35.12 18.43
C LYS A 74 -13.79 36.43 17.64
N ALA A 75 -14.88 37.20 17.71
CA ALA A 75 -14.97 38.48 17.03
C ALA A 75 -13.98 39.50 17.59
N LYS A 76 -13.79 39.56 18.93
CA LYS A 76 -12.80 40.42 19.57
C LYS A 76 -11.37 40.04 19.19
N ASP A 77 -11.06 38.74 19.13
CA ASP A 77 -9.73 38.29 18.71
C ASP A 77 -9.42 38.72 17.27
N ILE A 78 -10.40 38.58 16.37
CA ILE A 78 -10.28 39.01 14.97
C ILE A 78 -10.19 40.54 14.88
N ASP A 79 -11.00 41.28 15.66
CA ASP A 79 -10.99 42.74 15.70
C ASP A 79 -9.62 43.28 16.14
N ASN A 80 -9.06 42.73 17.23
CA ASN A 80 -7.73 43.07 17.73
C ASN A 80 -6.62 42.71 16.73
N ALA A 81 -6.71 41.54 16.09
CA ALA A 81 -5.74 41.13 15.08
C ALA A 81 -5.74 42.08 13.87
N LEU A 82 -6.91 42.59 13.47
CA LEU A 82 -7.04 43.59 12.42
C LEU A 82 -6.59 44.98 12.88
N LEU A 83 -6.86 45.36 14.13
CA LEU A 83 -6.37 46.63 14.72
C LEU A 83 -4.86 46.69 14.78
N TRP A 84 -4.20 45.57 15.05
CA TRP A 84 -2.74 45.47 15.16
C TRP A 84 -2.06 45.05 13.85
N GLU A 85 -2.80 44.97 12.74
CA GLU A 85 -2.30 44.54 11.43
C GLU A 85 -1.59 43.16 11.45
N LYS A 86 -1.99 42.29 12.37
CA LYS A 86 -1.45 40.94 12.58
C LYS A 86 -2.45 39.84 12.19
N PHE A 87 -3.48 40.19 11.42
CA PHE A 87 -4.48 39.24 10.99
C PHE A 87 -3.89 38.21 10.02
N ASP A 88 -4.10 36.93 10.32
CA ASP A 88 -3.69 35.81 9.47
C ASP A 88 -4.92 35.04 8.97
N TRP A 89 -4.96 34.79 7.65
CA TRP A 89 -6.00 34.00 7.00
C TRP A 89 -5.85 32.50 7.25
N GLU A 90 -4.65 32.01 7.54
CA GLU A 90 -4.32 30.58 7.62
C GLU A 90 -5.29 29.76 8.50
N PRO A 91 -5.67 30.21 9.73
CA PRO A 91 -6.58 29.46 10.59
C PRO A 91 -8.00 29.34 10.02
N PHE A 92 -8.44 30.32 9.24
CA PHE A 92 -9.79 30.39 8.67
C PHE A 92 -9.88 29.64 7.33
N LEU A 93 -8.75 29.42 6.65
CA LEU A 93 -8.65 28.55 5.49
C LEU A 93 -8.64 27.06 5.89
N LYS A 94 -8.06 26.75 7.06
CA LYS A 94 -7.92 25.38 7.59
C LYS A 94 -9.24 24.75 8.09
N GLY A 95 -10.31 25.54 8.28
CA GLY A 95 -11.60 25.07 8.85
C GLY A 95 -12.34 23.97 8.07
N ASN A 96 -11.86 23.57 6.89
CA ASN A 96 -12.39 22.46 6.10
C ASN A 96 -11.45 21.25 5.96
N GLN A 97 -10.27 21.25 6.57
CA GLN A 97 -9.38 20.09 6.50
C GLN A 97 -9.78 19.11 7.60
N LYS A 98 -10.31 17.94 7.20
CA LYS A 98 -10.31 16.76 8.06
C LYS A 98 -8.89 16.61 8.66
N PRO A 99 -8.75 16.12 9.90
CA PRO A 99 -7.43 15.74 10.41
C PRO A 99 -6.74 14.89 9.34
N PRO A 100 -5.44 15.11 9.07
CA PRO A 100 -4.76 14.39 8.01
C PRO A 100 -4.89 12.90 8.28
N GLU A 101 -5.42 12.18 7.30
CA GLU A 101 -5.66 10.74 7.41
C GLU A 101 -4.34 10.03 7.74
N THR A 102 -4.41 9.13 8.72
CA THR A 102 -3.28 8.35 9.20
C THR A 102 -2.79 7.37 8.14
N VAL A 103 -1.55 6.89 8.28
CA VAL A 103 -1.02 5.82 7.45
C VAL A 103 -1.95 4.60 7.46
N ALA A 104 -2.44 4.19 8.64
CA ALA A 104 -3.35 3.05 8.77
C ALA A 104 -4.60 3.20 7.90
N GLU A 105 -5.23 4.38 7.93
CA GLU A 105 -6.43 4.69 7.15
C GLU A 105 -6.14 4.61 5.63
N TRP A 106 -5.02 5.18 5.19
CA TRP A 106 -4.61 5.11 3.79
C TRP A 106 -4.28 3.70 3.32
N VAL A 107 -3.58 2.92 4.14
CA VAL A 107 -3.23 1.53 3.83
C VAL A 107 -4.48 0.66 3.72
N ASN A 108 -5.44 0.81 4.64
CA ASN A 108 -6.70 0.07 4.60
C ASN A 108 -7.53 0.42 3.36
N ARG A 109 -7.63 1.71 3.02
CA ARG A 109 -8.30 2.16 1.79
C ARG A 109 -7.62 1.64 0.53
N TYR A 110 -6.29 1.66 0.50
CA TYR A 110 -5.50 1.13 -0.61
C TYR A 110 -5.71 -0.38 -0.78
N GLU A 111 -5.70 -1.14 0.32
CA GLU A 111 -5.96 -2.59 0.30
C GLU A 111 -7.38 -2.90 -0.18
N THR A 112 -8.38 -2.20 0.32
CA THR A 112 -9.78 -2.35 -0.12
C THR A 112 -9.89 -2.11 -1.61
N ARG A 113 -9.35 -0.98 -2.09
CA ARG A 113 -9.34 -0.62 -3.51
C ARG A 113 -8.64 -1.66 -4.38
N HIS A 114 -7.52 -2.21 -3.89
CA HIS A 114 -6.76 -3.24 -4.61
C HIS A 114 -7.60 -4.49 -4.86
N TRP A 115 -8.33 -4.96 -3.83
CA TRP A 115 -9.13 -6.18 -3.89
C TRP A 115 -10.47 -6.00 -4.59
N GLU A 116 -11.03 -4.79 -4.65
CA GLU A 116 -12.16 -4.48 -5.54
C GLU A 116 -11.81 -4.66 -7.02
N GLN A 117 -10.54 -4.45 -7.38
CA GLN A 117 -10.08 -4.50 -8.77
C GLN A 117 -9.37 -5.80 -9.15
N THR A 118 -9.09 -6.67 -8.18
CA THR A 118 -8.26 -7.85 -8.36
C THR A 118 -8.99 -9.07 -7.84
N LEU A 119 -9.22 -10.06 -8.70
CA LEU A 119 -9.74 -11.36 -8.25
C LEU A 119 -8.79 -11.97 -7.22
N ARG A 120 -9.31 -12.18 -6.02
CA ARG A 120 -8.53 -12.69 -4.88
C ARG A 120 -8.32 -14.19 -5.03
N ASN A 121 -7.06 -14.60 -5.03
CA ASN A 121 -6.65 -16.01 -5.00
C ASN A 121 -5.32 -16.12 -4.23
N PRO A 122 -4.91 -17.32 -3.78
CA PRO A 122 -3.72 -17.50 -2.93
C PRO A 122 -2.44 -16.91 -3.53
N THR A 123 -2.26 -16.98 -4.85
CA THR A 123 -1.08 -16.44 -5.54
C THR A 123 -1.05 -14.92 -5.53
N LYS A 124 -2.19 -14.27 -5.83
CA LYS A 124 -2.33 -12.81 -5.80
C LYS A 124 -2.23 -12.29 -4.37
N GLU A 125 -2.80 -12.99 -3.41
CA GLU A 125 -2.72 -12.66 -1.98
C GLU A 125 -1.28 -12.68 -1.48
N ASN A 126 -0.53 -13.73 -1.79
CA ASN A 126 0.89 -13.80 -1.43
C ASN A 126 1.72 -12.71 -2.13
N THR A 127 1.40 -12.42 -3.40
CA THR A 127 2.06 -11.34 -4.15
C THR A 127 1.77 -9.97 -3.53
N TYR A 128 0.53 -9.72 -3.11
CA TYR A 128 0.16 -8.47 -2.45
C TYR A 128 0.83 -8.35 -1.09
N HIS A 129 0.77 -9.41 -0.29
CA HIS A 129 1.37 -9.46 1.04
C HIS A 129 2.87 -9.14 0.99
N LYS A 130 3.61 -9.80 0.08
CA LYS A 130 5.06 -9.62 -0.07
C LYS A 130 5.49 -8.28 -0.64
N ASN A 131 4.73 -7.73 -1.60
CA ASN A 131 5.14 -6.51 -2.31
C ASN A 131 4.53 -5.22 -1.76
N TYR A 132 3.47 -5.31 -0.95
CA TYR A 132 2.78 -4.15 -0.38
C TYR A 132 2.65 -4.25 1.13
N ARG A 133 1.83 -5.21 1.63
CA ARG A 133 1.44 -5.24 3.06
C ARG A 133 2.64 -5.27 4.01
N LEU A 134 3.62 -6.14 3.78
CA LEU A 134 4.82 -6.22 4.61
C LEU A 134 5.64 -4.92 4.62
N LEU A 135 5.62 -4.16 3.53
CA LEU A 135 6.35 -2.91 3.41
C LEU A 135 5.57 -1.76 4.04
N PHE A 136 4.25 -1.74 3.88
CA PHE A 136 3.37 -0.75 4.53
C PHE A 136 3.39 -0.89 6.06
N ASN A 137 3.50 -2.11 6.59
CA ASN A 137 3.65 -2.35 8.02
C ASN A 137 4.94 -1.75 8.63
N ARG A 138 5.90 -1.31 7.79
CA ARG A 138 7.12 -0.62 8.25
C ARG A 138 6.92 0.87 8.47
N LEU A 139 5.79 1.42 8.04
CA LEU A 139 5.43 2.81 8.30
C LEU A 139 4.80 2.91 9.71
N PRO A 140 5.02 4.02 10.44
CA PRO A 140 4.27 4.31 11.66
C PRO A 140 2.79 4.52 11.31
N GLN A 141 1.93 3.67 11.86
CA GLN A 141 0.53 3.56 11.44
C GLN A 141 -0.35 4.71 11.92
N ASP A 142 -0.01 5.30 13.07
CA ASP A 142 -0.79 6.36 13.72
C ASP A 142 -0.41 7.78 13.26
N GLU A 143 0.64 7.90 12.44
CA GLU A 143 1.14 9.18 11.94
C GLU A 143 0.45 9.58 10.63
N PRO A 144 0.39 10.89 10.30
CA PRO A 144 -0.05 11.36 9.00
C PRO A 144 0.82 10.80 7.87
N LEU A 145 0.20 10.36 6.77
CA LEU A 145 0.94 9.94 5.59
C LEU A 145 1.56 11.16 4.90
N THR A 146 2.88 11.31 5.05
CA THR A 146 3.66 12.38 4.40
C THR A 146 4.76 11.82 3.51
N ILE A 147 5.21 12.63 2.55
CA ILE A 147 6.27 12.21 1.62
C ILE A 147 7.61 12.03 2.35
N GLU A 148 7.91 12.88 3.33
CA GLU A 148 9.14 12.77 4.12
C GLU A 148 9.15 11.49 4.98
N LEU A 149 7.98 11.09 5.51
CA LEU A 149 7.84 9.82 6.22
C LEU A 149 8.17 8.62 5.32
N LEU A 150 7.63 8.60 4.10
CA LEU A 150 7.92 7.54 3.12
C LEU A 150 9.41 7.50 2.75
N ARG A 151 10.00 8.68 2.50
CA ARG A 151 11.41 8.83 2.14
C ARG A 151 12.34 8.36 3.26
N SER A 152 12.15 8.86 4.48
CA SER A 152 12.96 8.49 5.64
C SER A 152 12.84 7.00 5.98
N THR A 153 11.66 6.40 5.84
CA THR A 153 11.45 4.95 6.04
C THR A 153 12.21 4.13 4.99
N ILE A 154 12.18 4.51 3.70
CA ILE A 154 13.00 3.85 2.67
C ILE A 154 14.49 3.90 3.02
N LEU A 155 14.95 5.07 3.46
CA LEU A 155 16.36 5.32 3.72
C LEU A 155 16.89 4.53 4.93
N SER A 156 16.07 4.38 5.97
CA SER A 156 16.41 3.65 7.20
C SER A 156 16.31 2.13 7.06
N GLU A 157 15.29 1.61 6.37
CA GLU A 157 15.03 0.17 6.29
C GLU A 157 15.86 -0.57 5.22
N THR A 158 16.50 0.16 4.30
CA THR A 158 17.09 -0.48 3.10
C THR A 158 18.43 0.09 2.69
N GLN A 159 19.25 -0.70 1.99
CA GLN A 159 20.51 -0.26 1.42
C GLN A 159 20.36 0.26 -0.02
N PRO A 160 21.16 1.28 -0.43
CA PRO A 160 21.23 1.74 -1.83
C PRO A 160 21.43 0.60 -2.83
N GLY A 161 20.73 0.64 -3.97
CA GLY A 161 20.88 -0.37 -5.04
C GLY A 161 20.33 -1.76 -4.72
N SER A 162 19.75 -1.99 -3.54
CA SER A 162 19.20 -3.30 -3.16
C SER A 162 17.82 -3.60 -3.79
N ARG A 163 17.49 -4.89 -3.91
CA ARG A 163 16.14 -5.34 -4.31
C ARG A 163 15.06 -4.85 -3.36
N SER A 164 15.37 -4.79 -2.07
CA SER A 164 14.47 -4.30 -1.02
C SER A 164 14.15 -2.82 -1.24
N ARG A 165 15.17 -1.97 -1.44
CA ARG A 165 14.98 -0.53 -1.71
C ARG A 165 14.09 -0.27 -2.92
N LYS A 166 14.29 -1.05 -4.00
CA LYS A 166 13.40 -0.99 -5.17
C LYS A 166 11.95 -1.39 -4.83
N GLY A 167 11.75 -2.40 -3.98
CA GLY A 167 10.43 -2.82 -3.51
C GLY A 167 9.72 -1.71 -2.73
N PHE A 168 10.38 -1.14 -1.73
CA PHE A 168 9.84 -0.04 -0.92
C PHE A 168 9.50 1.18 -1.78
N ALA A 169 10.43 1.61 -2.65
CA ALA A 169 10.19 2.74 -3.55
C ALA A 169 8.94 2.55 -4.43
N ILE A 170 8.71 1.35 -4.95
CA ILE A 170 7.53 1.04 -5.76
C ILE A 170 6.26 1.06 -4.90
N ALA A 171 6.27 0.36 -3.76
CA ALA A 171 5.10 0.24 -2.89
C ALA A 171 4.67 1.61 -2.36
N PHE A 172 5.60 2.38 -1.79
CA PHE A 172 5.33 3.68 -1.19
C PHE A 172 4.94 4.73 -2.22
N ARG A 173 5.52 4.70 -3.42
CA ARG A 173 5.05 5.55 -4.51
C ARG A 173 3.59 5.27 -4.84
N ARG A 174 3.17 4.00 -4.94
CA ARG A 174 1.77 3.66 -5.25
C ARG A 174 0.81 4.10 -4.15
N LEU A 175 1.21 3.98 -2.89
CA LEU A 175 0.41 4.47 -1.76
C LEU A 175 0.29 6.00 -1.80
N ALA A 176 1.40 6.71 -2.04
CA ALA A 176 1.43 8.16 -2.14
C ALA A 176 0.62 8.71 -3.32
N ASP A 177 0.70 8.05 -4.47
CA ASP A 177 -0.10 8.37 -5.67
C ASP A 177 -1.60 8.17 -5.38
N PHE A 178 -1.97 7.06 -4.74
CA PHE A 178 -3.34 6.81 -4.30
C PHE A 178 -3.86 7.83 -3.29
N ALA A 179 -3.00 8.31 -2.40
CA ALA A 179 -3.32 9.36 -1.44
C ALA A 179 -3.35 10.78 -2.05
N GLY A 180 -3.03 10.94 -3.34
CA GLY A 180 -3.02 12.24 -4.02
C GLY A 180 -1.91 13.17 -3.55
N LEU A 181 -0.79 12.62 -3.05
CA LEU A 181 0.37 13.43 -2.66
C LEU A 181 1.07 14.04 -3.89
N ASP A 182 1.84 15.11 -3.66
CA ASP A 182 2.45 15.92 -4.72
C ASP A 182 3.21 15.06 -5.77
N PRO A 183 2.74 15.05 -7.04
CA PRO A 183 3.34 14.28 -8.12
C PRO A 183 4.81 14.61 -8.41
N SER A 184 5.26 15.83 -8.09
CA SER A 184 6.64 16.26 -8.33
C SER A 184 7.63 15.45 -7.48
N ILE A 185 7.26 15.11 -6.25
CA ILE A 185 8.11 14.39 -5.29
C ILE A 185 7.94 12.86 -5.41
N LEU A 186 6.83 12.35 -6.00
CA LEU A 186 6.70 10.92 -6.35
C LEU A 186 7.84 10.41 -7.27
N LYS A 187 8.39 11.31 -8.09
CA LYS A 187 9.56 11.03 -8.93
C LYS A 187 10.81 10.78 -8.08
N GLU A 188 10.95 11.44 -6.93
CA GLU A 188 12.08 11.25 -6.02
C GLU A 188 12.06 9.87 -5.36
N LEU A 189 10.90 9.42 -4.88
CA LEU A 189 10.74 8.05 -4.36
C LEU A 189 11.15 7.01 -5.41
N SER A 190 10.79 7.24 -6.69
CA SER A 190 11.21 6.38 -7.80
C SER A 190 12.72 6.36 -8.02
N LYS A 191 13.39 7.51 -7.84
CA LYS A 191 14.84 7.62 -7.98
C LYS A 191 15.56 6.83 -6.88
N LEU A 192 15.04 6.83 -5.65
CA LEU A 192 15.61 6.05 -4.54
C LEU A 192 15.66 4.55 -4.84
N GLY A 193 14.68 4.03 -5.60
CA GLY A 193 14.63 2.63 -6.01
C GLY A 193 15.56 2.23 -7.16
N LYS A 194 16.33 3.17 -7.75
CA LYS A 194 17.27 2.86 -8.83
C LYS A 194 18.54 2.16 -8.31
N GLY A 195 19.24 1.48 -9.21
CA GLY A 195 20.51 0.80 -8.93
C GLY A 195 20.44 -0.73 -8.93
N TYR A 196 19.29 -1.31 -8.54
CA TYR A 196 19.10 -2.77 -8.63
C TYR A 196 18.84 -3.20 -10.09
N THR A 197 19.74 -4.01 -10.64
CA THR A 197 19.67 -4.55 -12.01
C THR A 197 19.91 -6.06 -12.01
N SER A 198 19.61 -6.77 -13.09
CA SER A 198 19.93 -8.20 -13.21
C SER A 198 21.43 -8.51 -13.03
N LYS A 199 22.31 -7.53 -13.30
CA LYS A 199 23.76 -7.63 -13.09
C LYS A 199 24.18 -7.59 -11.61
N SER A 200 23.27 -7.21 -10.70
CA SER A 200 23.53 -7.18 -9.25
C SER A 200 23.23 -8.51 -8.55
N VAL A 201 22.90 -9.55 -9.31
CA VAL A 201 22.69 -10.90 -8.79
C VAL A 201 24.00 -11.66 -8.95
N GLU A 202 24.53 -12.22 -7.86
CA GLU A 202 25.67 -13.13 -7.96
C GLU A 202 25.30 -14.35 -8.82
N PRO A 203 26.14 -14.75 -9.79
CA PRO A 203 25.89 -15.95 -10.58
C PRO A 203 25.72 -17.15 -9.66
N ARG A 204 24.60 -17.86 -9.77
CA ARG A 204 24.45 -19.14 -9.07
C ARG A 204 25.44 -20.14 -9.67
N SER A 205 26.19 -20.84 -8.82
CA SER A 205 26.93 -22.03 -9.25
C SER A 205 25.94 -23.12 -9.63
N LEU A 206 26.00 -23.56 -10.88
CA LEU A 206 25.22 -24.71 -11.34
C LEU A 206 25.98 -26.00 -10.99
N PRO A 207 25.30 -27.04 -10.50
CA PRO A 207 25.93 -28.34 -10.30
C PRO A 207 26.31 -28.98 -11.64
N ARG A 208 27.31 -29.87 -11.61
CA ARG A 208 27.69 -30.71 -12.74
C ARG A 208 26.74 -31.91 -12.86
N ASP A 209 26.67 -32.49 -14.05
CA ASP A 209 25.84 -33.67 -14.32
C ASP A 209 26.18 -34.84 -13.40
N GLU A 210 27.48 -35.05 -13.11
CA GLU A 210 27.92 -36.12 -12.20
C GLU A 210 27.49 -35.87 -10.75
N GLU A 211 27.50 -34.62 -10.30
CA GLU A 211 27.07 -34.25 -8.94
C GLU A 211 25.57 -34.48 -8.74
N ILE A 212 24.78 -34.29 -9.79
CA ILE A 212 23.35 -34.59 -9.80
C ILE A 212 23.12 -36.12 -9.77
N ALA A 213 23.88 -36.89 -10.54
CA ALA A 213 23.76 -38.35 -10.58
C ALA A 213 24.16 -39.01 -9.26
N ASP A 214 25.31 -38.62 -8.69
CA ASP A 214 25.80 -39.11 -7.39
C ASP A 214 24.78 -38.81 -6.28
N LEU A 215 24.19 -37.61 -6.31
CA LEU A 215 23.14 -37.21 -5.39
C LEU A 215 21.92 -38.12 -5.54
N TRP A 216 21.43 -38.30 -6.76
CA TRP A 216 20.25 -39.12 -7.04
C TRP A 216 20.44 -40.57 -6.55
N GLU A 217 21.62 -41.14 -6.73
CA GLU A 217 21.95 -42.49 -6.26
C GLU A 217 21.99 -42.58 -4.72
N SER A 218 22.44 -41.51 -4.05
CA SER A 218 22.51 -41.48 -2.58
C SER A 218 21.14 -41.42 -1.87
N VAL A 219 20.10 -40.95 -2.55
CA VAL A 219 18.76 -40.74 -1.97
C VAL A 219 18.02 -42.07 -1.88
N LYS A 220 17.74 -42.53 -0.66
CA LYS A 220 17.06 -43.82 -0.42
C LYS A 220 15.55 -43.80 -0.68
N ASN A 221 14.93 -42.62 -0.57
CA ASN A 221 13.48 -42.50 -0.74
C ASN A 221 13.14 -42.41 -2.24
N PRO A 222 12.43 -43.40 -2.83
CA PRO A 222 12.17 -43.42 -4.26
C PRO A 222 11.32 -42.25 -4.77
N ALA A 223 10.47 -41.66 -3.93
CA ALA A 223 9.69 -40.48 -4.31
C ALA A 223 10.59 -39.24 -4.47
N TRP A 224 11.60 -39.10 -3.60
CA TRP A 224 12.56 -38.00 -3.70
C TRP A 224 13.60 -38.21 -4.80
N GLN A 225 13.98 -39.46 -5.08
CA GLN A 225 14.75 -39.79 -6.29
C GLN A 225 14.00 -39.35 -7.55
N TRP A 226 12.70 -39.66 -7.63
CA TRP A 226 11.86 -39.24 -8.75
C TRP A 226 11.75 -37.71 -8.87
N VAL A 227 11.56 -37.00 -7.75
CA VAL A 227 11.56 -35.53 -7.72
C VAL A 227 12.87 -34.95 -8.28
N ILE A 228 14.02 -35.49 -7.90
CA ILE A 228 15.33 -35.05 -8.41
C ILE A 228 15.43 -35.30 -9.91
N SER A 229 15.04 -36.49 -10.39
CA SER A 229 14.99 -36.81 -11.81
C SER A 229 14.17 -35.81 -12.60
N ILE A 230 12.94 -35.52 -12.14
CA ILE A 230 12.03 -34.60 -12.82
C ILE A 230 12.61 -33.18 -12.86
N LEU A 231 13.19 -32.70 -11.77
CA LEU A 231 13.78 -31.36 -11.72
C LEU A 231 15.02 -31.23 -12.61
N ALA A 232 15.90 -32.23 -12.59
CA ALA A 232 17.13 -32.24 -13.37
C ALA A 232 16.85 -32.36 -14.88
N ILE A 233 16.05 -33.38 -15.27
CA ILE A 233 15.82 -33.73 -16.68
C ILE A 233 14.88 -32.72 -17.35
N TYR A 234 13.85 -32.23 -16.66
CA TYR A 234 12.82 -31.37 -17.28
C TYR A 234 12.97 -29.89 -16.91
N GLY A 235 13.90 -29.53 -16.00
CA GLY A 235 14.12 -28.14 -15.61
C GLY A 235 12.89 -27.46 -15.01
N LEU A 236 12.01 -28.23 -14.36
CA LEU A 236 10.80 -27.70 -13.72
C LEU A 236 11.17 -26.81 -12.53
N ARG A 237 10.33 -25.82 -12.24
CA ARG A 237 10.40 -25.14 -10.94
C ARG A 237 9.92 -26.11 -9.87
N PRO A 238 10.43 -26.05 -8.64
CA PRO A 238 10.11 -27.02 -7.59
C PRO A 238 8.61 -27.23 -7.40
N HIS A 239 7.84 -26.15 -7.27
CA HIS A 239 6.40 -26.23 -7.07
C HIS A 239 5.60 -26.78 -8.27
N GLU A 240 6.17 -26.78 -9.47
CA GLU A 240 5.49 -27.27 -10.68
C GLU A 240 5.35 -28.79 -10.66
N ILE A 241 6.17 -29.53 -9.90
CA ILE A 241 6.04 -30.99 -9.73
C ILE A 241 4.63 -31.39 -9.28
N PHE A 242 3.96 -30.56 -8.48
CA PHE A 242 2.60 -30.84 -8.00
C PHE A 242 1.51 -30.43 -8.99
N ARG A 243 1.89 -29.93 -10.18
CA ARG A 243 1.04 -29.32 -11.21
C ARG A 243 1.48 -29.76 -12.62
N ILE A 244 1.87 -31.03 -12.74
CA ILE A 244 2.20 -31.66 -14.01
C ILE A 244 1.27 -32.83 -14.31
N ARG A 245 0.99 -33.04 -15.59
CA ARG A 245 0.43 -34.29 -16.11
C ARG A 245 1.56 -35.15 -16.63
N THR A 246 1.51 -36.43 -16.27
CA THR A 246 2.52 -37.44 -16.56
C THR A 246 2.01 -38.51 -17.52
N ASP A 247 0.85 -38.29 -18.16
CA ASP A 247 0.18 -39.25 -19.05
C ASP A 247 1.08 -39.74 -20.20
N LYS A 248 2.07 -38.94 -20.57
CA LYS A 248 3.00 -39.16 -21.70
C LYS A 248 4.45 -39.37 -21.27
N ILE A 249 4.68 -39.66 -19.98
CA ILE A 249 6.03 -39.88 -19.44
C ILE A 249 6.67 -41.19 -19.93
N ASP A 250 5.86 -42.11 -20.45
CA ASP A 250 6.30 -43.38 -21.02
C ASP A 250 6.36 -43.36 -22.57
N GLU A 251 6.04 -42.22 -23.20
CA GLU A 251 6.19 -42.03 -24.64
C GLU A 251 7.66 -41.77 -25.04
N ASP A 252 7.95 -41.80 -26.35
CA ASP A 252 9.25 -41.41 -26.91
C ASP A 252 9.08 -40.19 -27.84
N PRO A 253 9.56 -38.99 -27.47
CA PRO A 253 10.24 -38.68 -26.21
C PRO A 253 9.29 -38.62 -25.00
N PRO A 254 9.78 -38.88 -23.77
CA PRO A 254 8.92 -38.87 -22.57
C PRO A 254 8.61 -37.44 -22.16
N ILE A 255 7.41 -36.94 -22.45
CA ILE A 255 7.04 -35.55 -22.25
C ILE A 255 6.17 -35.32 -21.01
N LEU A 256 6.30 -34.12 -20.43
CA LEU A 256 5.44 -33.65 -19.35
C LEU A 256 4.60 -32.45 -19.81
N GLU A 257 3.39 -32.33 -19.28
CA GLU A 257 2.56 -31.13 -19.46
C GLU A 257 2.43 -30.40 -18.13
N VAL A 258 2.88 -29.14 -18.07
CA VAL A 258 2.68 -28.28 -16.90
C VAL A 258 1.32 -27.61 -17.02
N GLU A 259 0.53 -27.65 -15.95
CA GLU A 259 -0.81 -27.09 -15.93
C GLU A 259 -0.84 -25.56 -15.97
N GLU A 260 -2.02 -25.02 -16.32
CA GLU A 260 -2.26 -23.59 -16.48
C GLU A 260 -2.14 -22.80 -15.17
N GLU A 261 -2.42 -23.44 -14.03
CA GLU A 261 -2.33 -22.85 -12.68
C GLU A 261 -0.89 -22.71 -12.14
N THR A 262 0.07 -22.40 -13.01
CA THR A 262 1.47 -22.15 -12.64
C THR A 262 1.91 -20.73 -13.00
N LYS A 263 3.08 -20.29 -12.49
CA LYS A 263 3.58 -18.92 -12.71
C LYS A 263 3.72 -18.57 -14.21
N THR A 264 3.90 -19.56 -15.08
CA THR A 264 4.16 -19.40 -16.52
C THR A 264 3.05 -19.89 -17.43
N GLY A 265 1.92 -20.37 -16.88
CA GLY A 265 0.84 -20.94 -17.66
C GLY A 265 1.15 -22.32 -18.24
N TRP A 266 0.21 -22.84 -19.02
CA TRP A 266 0.29 -24.18 -19.62
C TRP A 266 1.45 -24.28 -20.62
N ARG A 267 2.17 -25.41 -20.57
CA ARG A 267 3.23 -25.72 -21.55
C ARG A 267 3.58 -27.20 -21.57
N ILE A 268 4.12 -27.64 -22.70
CA ILE A 268 4.77 -28.95 -22.85
C ILE A 268 6.26 -28.79 -22.52
N VAL A 269 6.82 -29.76 -21.81
CA VAL A 269 8.22 -29.80 -21.39
C VAL A 269 8.86 -31.09 -21.91
N TYR A 270 9.93 -30.91 -22.68
CA TYR A 270 10.73 -32.02 -23.20
C TYR A 270 11.90 -32.33 -22.27
N PRO A 271 12.34 -33.59 -22.20
CA PRO A 271 13.48 -33.97 -21.40
C PRO A 271 14.78 -33.43 -22.01
N SER A 272 15.71 -33.05 -21.15
CA SER A 272 17.10 -32.72 -21.49
C SER A 272 18.01 -33.56 -20.62
N TYR A 273 18.68 -34.53 -21.24
CA TYR A 273 19.54 -35.47 -20.53
C TYR A 273 20.97 -34.93 -20.44
N GLY A 274 21.48 -34.87 -19.22
CA GLY A 274 22.90 -34.76 -18.92
C GLY A 274 23.61 -36.09 -19.09
N LYS A 275 24.93 -36.06 -19.02
CA LYS A 275 25.76 -37.27 -19.16
C LYS A 275 25.52 -38.23 -17.99
N GLY A 276 25.15 -39.48 -18.28
CA GLY A 276 24.95 -40.53 -17.27
C GLY A 276 23.56 -40.50 -16.60
N TRP A 277 22.61 -39.71 -17.11
CA TRP A 277 21.27 -39.62 -16.55
C TRP A 277 20.31 -40.70 -17.07
N ASP A 278 20.77 -41.64 -17.90
CA ASP A 278 19.93 -42.71 -18.47
C ASP A 278 19.17 -43.50 -17.39
N MET A 279 19.86 -43.78 -16.27
CA MET A 279 19.30 -44.50 -15.11
C MET A 279 18.29 -43.67 -14.30
N MET A 280 18.30 -42.34 -14.47
CA MET A 280 17.42 -41.41 -13.77
C MET A 280 16.08 -41.23 -14.49
N THR A 281 15.90 -41.81 -15.69
CA THR A 281 14.71 -41.57 -16.52
C THR A 281 13.43 -41.96 -15.78
N PRO A 282 12.50 -41.02 -15.55
CA PRO A 282 11.45 -41.17 -14.55
C PRO A 282 10.19 -41.87 -15.09
N HIS A 283 10.31 -43.06 -15.69
CA HIS A 283 9.18 -43.82 -16.24
C HIS A 283 8.11 -44.16 -15.20
N ILE A 284 8.52 -44.44 -13.95
CA ILE A 284 7.58 -44.74 -12.87
C ILE A 284 7.31 -43.48 -12.05
N VAL A 285 6.10 -42.94 -12.17
CA VAL A 285 5.64 -41.77 -11.42
C VAL A 285 5.60 -42.07 -9.92
N LYS A 286 6.31 -41.27 -9.12
CA LYS A 286 6.34 -41.40 -7.65
C LYS A 286 6.28 -40.04 -6.96
N TYR A 287 5.07 -39.59 -6.65
CA TYR A 287 4.90 -38.35 -5.89
C TYR A 287 5.29 -38.52 -4.41
N PRO A 288 5.95 -37.53 -3.80
CA PRO A 288 6.13 -37.50 -2.35
C PRO A 288 4.78 -37.31 -1.66
N ASN A 289 4.62 -37.90 -0.47
CA ASN A 289 3.40 -37.79 0.32
C ASN A 289 3.31 -36.39 0.95
N ILE A 290 2.90 -35.40 0.16
CA ILE A 290 2.78 -33.99 0.53
C ILE A 290 1.35 -33.56 0.24
N GLU A 291 0.69 -32.98 1.23
CA GLU A 291 -0.61 -32.34 1.06
C GLU A 291 -0.47 -31.10 0.18
N THR A 292 -1.19 -31.07 -0.94
CA THR A 292 -1.14 -29.99 -1.93
C THR A 292 -2.34 -29.05 -1.87
N ASP A 293 -3.47 -29.52 -1.34
CA ASP A 293 -4.71 -28.75 -1.34
C ASP A 293 -4.59 -27.50 -0.45
N GLY A 294 -5.17 -26.40 -0.91
CA GLY A 294 -5.09 -25.08 -0.25
C GLY A 294 -3.69 -24.43 -0.21
N ARG A 295 -2.62 -25.09 -0.68
CA ARG A 295 -1.25 -24.55 -0.65
C ARG A 295 -0.92 -23.75 -1.90
N ASN A 296 -0.24 -22.62 -1.71
CA ASN A 296 0.27 -21.81 -2.83
C ASN A 296 1.67 -22.27 -3.28
N ASN A 297 2.06 -21.84 -4.49
CA ASN A 297 3.34 -22.21 -5.12
C ASN A 297 4.58 -21.95 -4.25
N ASN A 298 4.58 -20.92 -3.39
CA ASN A 298 5.71 -20.66 -2.50
C ASN A 298 5.79 -21.67 -1.35
N GLN A 299 4.65 -22.13 -0.83
CA GLN A 299 4.63 -23.16 0.22
C GLN A 299 5.07 -24.52 -0.33
N LEU A 300 4.56 -24.89 -1.51
CA LEU A 300 4.94 -26.13 -2.19
C LEU A 300 6.43 -26.15 -2.55
N GLY A 301 6.94 -25.07 -3.17
CA GLY A 301 8.37 -24.96 -3.47
C GLY A 301 9.25 -24.89 -2.22
N GLY A 302 8.74 -24.27 -1.14
CA GLY A 302 9.41 -24.24 0.16
C GLY A 302 9.56 -25.62 0.80
N THR A 303 8.56 -26.50 0.63
CA THR A 303 8.60 -27.88 1.13
C THR A 303 9.73 -28.66 0.45
N ILE A 304 9.84 -28.58 -0.88
CA ILE A 304 10.96 -29.20 -1.61
C ILE A 304 12.30 -28.61 -1.21
N SER A 305 12.37 -27.28 -1.03
CA SER A 305 13.60 -26.60 -0.58
C SER A 305 14.06 -27.05 0.81
N GLN A 306 13.10 -27.32 1.71
CA GLN A 306 13.38 -27.86 3.04
C GLN A 306 13.94 -29.27 2.95
N GLU A 307 13.31 -30.13 2.16
CA GLU A 307 13.71 -31.53 1.99
C GLU A 307 15.10 -31.64 1.34
N PHE A 308 15.40 -30.80 0.35
CA PHE A 308 16.74 -30.68 -0.24
C PHE A 308 17.79 -30.29 0.83
N ARG A 309 17.42 -29.42 1.77
CA ARG A 309 18.31 -29.05 2.89
C ARG A 309 18.50 -30.18 3.90
N GLU A 310 17.44 -30.95 4.19
CA GLU A 310 17.49 -32.10 5.10
C GLU A 310 18.32 -33.25 4.51
N LEU A 311 18.24 -33.44 3.19
CA LEU A 311 19.12 -34.32 2.41
C LEU A 311 20.55 -33.78 2.26
N LYS A 312 20.87 -32.62 2.86
CA LYS A 312 22.17 -31.95 2.83
C LYS A 312 22.70 -31.74 1.41
N MET A 313 21.82 -31.36 0.50
CA MET A 313 22.20 -31.16 -0.89
C MET A 313 23.18 -29.98 -1.02
N PRO A 314 24.23 -30.10 -1.84
CA PRO A 314 25.22 -29.05 -2.01
C PRO A 314 24.68 -27.85 -2.80
N PHE A 315 23.50 -27.97 -3.41
CA PHE A 315 22.84 -26.93 -4.18
C PHE A 315 21.33 -26.89 -3.89
N PRO A 316 20.68 -25.71 -4.02
CA PRO A 316 19.24 -25.58 -3.87
C PRO A 316 18.49 -26.18 -5.08
N PRO A 317 17.21 -26.58 -4.91
CA PRO A 317 16.36 -26.93 -6.04
C PRO A 317 16.10 -25.68 -6.89
N SER A 318 16.48 -25.75 -8.17
CA SER A 318 16.64 -24.64 -9.11
C SER A 318 15.49 -23.63 -9.20
#